data_AF-A0A1W2TC21-F1
#
_entry.id   AF-A0A1W2TC21-F1
#
_cell.length_a   1.000
_cell.length_b   1.000
_cell.length_c   1.000
_cell.angle_alpha   90.00
_cell.angle_beta   90.00
_cell.angle_gamma   90.00
#
_symmetry.space_group_name_H-M   'P 1'
#
loop_
_entity.id
_entity.type
_entity.pdbx_description
1 polymer ?
#
loop_
_entity_poly.entity_id
_entity_poly.type
_entity_poly.pdbx_seq_one_letter_code
_entity_poly.pdbx_strand_id
1 'polypeptide(L)'
;MGQQPSLPGPPGTKFRVIGAGMSRTGTKTLNEALTILLKGPVHDSGIQSLGGPMEQIGAWLQIMALAPKAQSFSDQKKLDWLLSSVLDGYVATMDCPAATLTPEIMRVYPDAIVIATTRDEESWWRSMSHMNSMVATWYLPLAVMFLRKSQVYGVWMLRFSGVMQWRYKSEKIQEDTLRKHEQHLRDTVPSEKLFWYNVSQGWEPLCQILNVPVPDIPFPHNNNKMDASKVVRDHVIAGIMSWIFVLSTFAVGIWFLMNWCRQYFS
;
A
#
# COMPACT_ATOMS: atom_id res chain seq x y z
N MET A 1 -0.73 -3.68 16.23
CA MET A 1 0.54 -3.63 15.53
C MET A 1 0.28 -3.60 14.03
N GLY A 2 -0.50 -2.62 13.54
CA GLY A 2 -0.50 -2.30 12.12
C GLY A 2 0.74 -1.46 11.85
N GLN A 3 1.58 -1.87 10.89
CA GLN A 3 2.72 -1.05 10.47
C GLN A 3 2.19 0.35 10.12
N GLN A 4 2.73 1.37 10.78
CA GLN A 4 2.49 2.77 10.43
C GLN A 4 3.33 3.09 9.18
N PRO A 5 3.00 4.16 8.43
CA PRO A 5 3.88 4.62 7.37
C PRO A 5 5.29 4.84 7.92
N SER A 6 6.28 4.13 7.39
CA SER A 6 7.68 4.37 7.71
C SER A 6 8.09 5.77 7.22
N LEU A 7 9.02 6.40 7.93
CA LEU A 7 9.66 7.62 7.46
C LEU A 7 10.86 7.28 6.55
N PRO A 8 11.18 8.14 5.57
CA PRO A 8 12.37 7.96 4.76
C PRO A 8 13.63 8.02 5.63
N GLY A 9 14.64 7.26 5.23
CA GLY A 9 15.96 7.23 5.83
C GLY A 9 16.77 8.48 5.48
N PRO A 10 18.03 8.55 5.97
CA PRO A 10 18.90 9.68 5.68
C PRO A 10 19.20 9.81 4.18
N PRO A 11 19.60 11.01 3.70
CA PRO A 11 20.04 11.22 2.33
C PRO A 11 21.12 10.21 1.91
N GLY A 12 21.02 9.68 0.69
CA GLY A 12 21.94 8.66 0.18
C GLY A 12 21.58 7.22 0.56
N THR A 13 20.42 6.99 1.19
CA THR A 13 19.89 5.63 1.38
C THR A 13 19.75 4.92 0.04
N LYS A 14 20.46 3.79 -0.13
CA LYS A 14 20.45 3.02 -1.38
C LYS A 14 19.24 2.11 -1.45
N PHE A 15 18.43 2.28 -2.48
CA PHE A 15 17.35 1.35 -2.82
C PHE A 15 17.91 0.03 -3.40
N ARG A 16 17.49 -1.11 -2.85
CA ARG A 16 18.09 -2.43 -3.15
C ARG A 16 17.09 -3.51 -3.55
N VAL A 17 15.85 -3.46 -3.06
CA VAL A 17 14.89 -4.56 -3.23
C VAL A 17 13.51 -4.05 -3.67
N ILE A 18 12.97 -4.65 -4.71
CA ILE A 18 11.58 -4.49 -5.13
C ILE A 18 10.79 -5.70 -4.63
N GLY A 19 9.95 -5.48 -3.63
CA GLY A 19 8.99 -6.47 -3.15
C GLY A 19 7.81 -6.57 -4.09
N ALA A 20 7.89 -7.50 -5.03
CA ALA A 20 6.87 -7.74 -6.03
C ALA A 20 5.82 -8.77 -5.57
N GLY A 21 5.72 -9.06 -4.27
CA GLY A 21 4.66 -9.90 -3.76
C GLY A 21 3.29 -9.20 -3.80
N MET A 22 2.27 -9.89 -4.30
CA MET A 22 0.89 -9.43 -4.19
C MET A 22 0.49 -9.29 -2.72
N SER A 23 -0.43 -8.37 -2.40
CA SER A 23 -0.99 -8.27 -1.04
C SER A 23 -1.43 -9.66 -0.54
N ARG A 24 -1.24 -9.92 0.76
CA ARG A 24 -1.61 -11.20 1.44
C ARG A 24 -0.74 -12.42 1.12
N THR A 25 0.42 -12.23 0.48
CA THR A 25 1.44 -13.29 0.25
C THR A 25 2.55 -13.32 1.31
N GLY A 26 2.45 -12.51 2.37
CA GLY A 26 3.49 -12.38 3.42
C GLY A 26 4.27 -11.06 3.37
N THR A 27 3.78 -10.06 2.63
CA THR A 27 4.44 -8.75 2.43
C THR A 27 4.85 -8.05 3.73
N LYS A 28 4.04 -8.11 4.79
CA LYS A 28 4.37 -7.48 6.10
C LYS A 28 5.54 -8.17 6.81
N THR A 29 5.56 -9.50 6.79
CA THR A 29 6.67 -10.29 7.32
C THR A 29 7.96 -10.01 6.53
N LEU A 30 7.87 -9.98 5.19
CA LEU A 30 9.02 -9.65 4.36
C LEU A 30 9.51 -8.20 4.58
N ASN A 31 8.59 -7.25 4.77
CA ASN A 31 8.92 -5.85 5.10
C ASN A 31 9.77 -5.76 6.39
N GLU A 32 9.34 -6.44 7.46
CA GLU A 32 10.10 -6.50 8.72
C GLU A 32 11.47 -7.17 8.53
N ALA A 33 11.51 -8.31 7.82
CA ALA A 33 12.75 -9.02 7.54
C ALA A 33 13.75 -8.16 6.77
N LEU A 34 13.30 -7.41 5.76
CA LEU A 34 14.15 -6.51 4.98
C LEU A 34 14.58 -5.28 5.75
N THR A 35 13.73 -4.75 6.63
CA THR A 35 14.11 -3.67 7.54
C THR A 35 15.30 -4.09 8.41
N ILE A 36 15.26 -5.32 8.93
CA ILE A 36 16.35 -5.92 9.71
C ILE A 36 17.61 -6.10 8.86
N LEU A 37 17.51 -6.78 7.71
CA LEU A 37 18.67 -7.18 6.90
C LEU A 37 19.33 -6.00 6.18
N LEU A 38 18.54 -5.04 5.70
CA LEU A 38 19.04 -3.90 4.94
C LEU A 38 19.31 -2.66 5.81
N LYS A 39 18.97 -2.72 7.11
CA LYS A 39 19.21 -1.64 8.09
C LYS A 39 18.67 -0.29 7.63
N GLY A 40 17.47 -0.28 7.08
CA GLY A 40 16.83 0.93 6.58
C GLY A 40 15.33 0.76 6.39
N PRO A 41 14.60 1.85 6.15
CA PRO A 41 13.15 1.81 6.08
C PRO A 41 12.66 1.19 4.78
N VAL A 42 11.61 0.38 4.88
CA VAL A 42 10.96 -0.25 3.74
C VAL A 42 9.65 0.46 3.43
N HIS A 43 9.51 0.91 2.19
CA HIS A 43 8.32 1.59 1.68
C HIS A 43 7.18 0.58 1.44
N ASP A 44 6.31 0.36 2.43
CA ASP A 44 5.02 -0.32 2.24
C ASP A 44 3.97 0.50 1.49
N SER A 45 3.90 0.33 0.17
CA SER A 45 3.07 1.15 -0.71
C SER A 45 1.58 1.06 -0.39
N GLY A 46 1.11 -0.06 0.17
CA GLY A 46 -0.28 -0.21 0.60
C GLY A 46 -0.61 0.72 1.76
N ILE A 47 0.29 0.84 2.73
CA ILE A 47 0.13 1.77 3.85
C ILE A 47 0.41 3.21 3.41
N GLN A 48 1.46 3.48 2.65
CA GLN A 48 1.87 4.84 2.34
C GLN A 48 0.95 5.54 1.35
N SER A 49 0.34 4.80 0.42
CA SER A 49 -0.57 5.38 -0.58
C SER A 49 -1.95 5.77 -0.03
N LEU A 50 -2.29 5.36 1.20
CA LEU A 50 -3.56 5.66 1.87
C LEU A 50 -3.39 6.30 3.26
N GLY A 51 -2.34 5.91 3.97
CA GLY A 51 -2.04 6.32 5.34
C GLY A 51 -0.87 7.28 5.48
N GLY A 52 -0.05 7.48 4.44
CA GLY A 52 1.12 8.37 4.46
C GLY A 52 0.79 9.87 4.54
N PRO A 53 1.82 10.73 4.46
CA PRO A 53 1.64 12.17 4.25
C PRO A 53 0.85 12.45 2.97
N MET A 54 0.11 13.57 2.93
CA MET A 54 -0.73 13.93 1.77
C MET A 54 0.07 14.03 0.47
N GLU A 55 1.32 14.46 0.54
CA GLU A 55 2.23 14.51 -0.61
C GLU A 55 2.51 13.12 -1.18
N GLN A 56 2.80 12.14 -0.32
CA GLN A 56 3.06 10.76 -0.72
C GLN A 56 1.82 10.09 -1.31
N ILE A 57 0.64 10.33 -0.71
CA ILE A 57 -0.65 9.89 -1.25
C ILE A 57 -0.88 10.51 -2.64
N GLY A 58 -0.68 11.83 -2.75
CA GLY A 58 -0.81 12.56 -4.01
C GLY A 58 0.11 12.03 -5.10
N ALA A 59 1.37 11.73 -4.75
CA ALA A 59 2.34 11.13 -5.66
C ALA A 59 1.86 9.75 -6.17
N TRP A 60 1.40 8.88 -5.28
CA TRP A 60 0.85 7.57 -5.69
C TRP A 60 -0.38 7.67 -6.57
N LEU A 61 -1.29 8.61 -6.30
CA LEU A 61 -2.45 8.86 -7.16
C LEU A 61 -2.03 9.33 -8.56
N GLN A 62 -1.00 10.17 -8.66
CA GLN A 62 -0.44 10.62 -9.94
C GLN A 62 0.25 9.47 -10.68
N ILE A 63 1.06 8.67 -9.99
CA ILE A 63 1.74 7.49 -10.53
C ILE A 63 0.72 6.52 -11.13
N MET A 64 -0.31 6.13 -10.37
CA MET A 64 -1.33 5.19 -10.85
C MET A 64 -2.19 5.76 -11.98
N ALA A 65 -2.39 7.09 -12.02
CA ALA A 65 -3.10 7.73 -13.13
C ALA A 65 -2.27 7.78 -14.42
N LEU A 66 -0.95 7.98 -14.29
CA LEU A 66 -0.03 8.17 -15.40
C LEU A 66 0.47 6.85 -15.99
N ALA A 67 0.81 5.86 -15.15
CA ALA A 67 1.47 4.63 -15.59
C ALA A 67 0.75 3.89 -16.73
N PRO A 68 -0.59 3.69 -16.70
CA PRO A 68 -1.30 3.04 -17.79
C PRO A 68 -1.29 3.80 -19.13
N LYS A 69 -0.98 5.10 -19.10
CA LYS A 69 -1.07 6.03 -20.24
C LYS A 69 0.31 6.50 -20.74
N ALA A 70 1.38 6.16 -20.02
CA ALA A 70 2.71 6.68 -20.27
C ALA A 70 3.36 6.06 -21.52
N GLN A 71 2.95 6.54 -22.70
CA GLN A 71 3.46 6.07 -24.00
C GLN A 71 4.59 6.94 -24.54
N SER A 72 4.58 8.24 -24.26
CA SER A 72 5.62 9.16 -24.73
C SER A 72 6.87 9.08 -23.84
N PHE A 73 8.03 9.44 -24.41
CA PHE A 73 9.27 9.55 -23.64
C PHE A 73 9.14 10.54 -22.47
N SER A 74 8.42 11.65 -22.68
CA SER A 74 8.16 12.64 -21.63
C SER A 74 7.32 12.07 -20.49
N ASP A 75 6.27 11.31 -20.80
CA ASP A 75 5.42 10.68 -19.78
C ASP A 75 6.19 9.63 -18.97
N GLN A 76 7.03 8.84 -19.65
CA GLN A 76 7.89 7.85 -18.99
C GLN A 76 8.90 8.52 -18.06
N LYS A 77 9.55 9.61 -18.49
CA LYS A 77 10.46 10.37 -17.63
C LYS A 77 9.75 10.99 -16.44
N LYS A 78 8.53 11.48 -16.61
CA LYS A 78 7.70 11.99 -15.50
C LYS A 78 7.34 10.88 -14.52
N LEU A 79 6.98 9.69 -15.02
CA LEU A 79 6.70 8.52 -14.19
C LEU A 79 7.94 8.08 -13.40
N ASP A 80 9.09 8.02 -14.08
CA ASP A 80 10.37 7.66 -13.46
C ASP A 80 10.76 8.64 -12.35
N TRP A 81 10.57 9.94 -12.59
CA TRP A 81 10.80 10.98 -11.57
C TRP A 81 9.86 10.82 -10.37
N LEU A 82 8.56 10.58 -10.60
CA LEU A 82 7.60 10.36 -9.51
C LEU A 82 7.95 9.12 -8.67
N LEU A 83 8.34 8.02 -9.33
CA LEU A 83 8.75 6.79 -8.67
C LEU A 83 10.05 6.98 -7.88
N SER A 84 11.03 7.69 -8.45
CA SER A 84 12.26 8.04 -7.74
C SER A 84 11.95 8.89 -6.51
N SER A 85 11.12 9.93 -6.66
CA SER A 85 10.76 10.84 -5.58
C SER A 85 10.00 10.15 -4.44
N VAL A 86 9.06 9.25 -4.74
CA VAL A 86 8.25 8.60 -3.70
C VAL A 86 9.01 7.49 -2.95
N LEU A 87 10.04 6.91 -3.60
CA LEU A 87 10.87 5.84 -3.05
C LEU A 87 12.22 6.34 -2.51
N ASP A 88 12.50 7.65 -2.62
CA ASP A 88 13.71 8.23 -2.07
C ASP A 88 13.77 8.05 -0.54
N GLY A 89 14.96 7.74 -0.04
CA GLY A 89 15.18 7.44 1.37
C GLY A 89 14.77 6.02 1.80
N TYR A 90 14.29 5.14 0.91
CA TYR A 90 13.93 3.76 1.28
C TYR A 90 14.90 2.72 0.71
N VAL A 91 15.13 1.64 1.46
CA VAL A 91 15.99 0.53 1.02
C VAL A 91 15.25 -0.50 0.17
N ALA A 92 13.92 -0.53 0.29
CA ALA A 92 13.07 -1.44 -0.46
C ALA A 92 11.64 -0.88 -0.57
N THR A 93 10.84 -1.44 -1.48
CA THR A 93 9.40 -1.19 -1.56
C THR A 93 8.62 -2.50 -1.47
N MET A 94 7.40 -2.47 -0.96
CA MET A 94 6.52 -3.64 -0.79
C MET A 94 5.09 -3.29 -1.15
N ASP A 95 4.30 -4.34 -1.42
CA ASP A 95 2.84 -4.29 -1.55
C ASP A 95 2.34 -3.43 -2.73
N CYS A 96 1.04 -3.48 -2.98
CA CYS A 96 0.38 -2.67 -4.00
C CYS A 96 0.22 -1.22 -3.53
N PRO A 97 0.39 -0.21 -4.41
CA PRO A 97 0.52 -0.34 -5.87
C PRO A 97 1.92 -0.65 -6.41
N ALA A 98 3.01 -0.49 -5.65
CA ALA A 98 4.38 -0.66 -6.17
C ALA A 98 4.64 -2.04 -6.79
N ALA A 99 4.14 -3.12 -6.19
CA ALA A 99 4.30 -4.47 -6.74
C ALA A 99 3.79 -4.59 -8.19
N THR A 100 2.71 -3.89 -8.54
CA THR A 100 2.13 -3.88 -9.91
C THR A 100 2.91 -3.00 -10.90
N LEU A 101 3.87 -2.22 -10.39
CA LEU A 101 4.73 -1.30 -11.11
C LEU A 101 6.20 -1.74 -11.09
N THR A 102 6.44 -3.04 -10.85
CA THR A 102 7.79 -3.63 -10.78
C THR A 102 8.65 -3.27 -12.01
N PRO A 103 8.17 -3.39 -13.26
CA PRO A 103 8.98 -3.04 -14.43
C PRO A 103 9.41 -1.56 -14.47
N GLU A 104 8.52 -0.66 -14.06
CA GLU A 104 8.80 0.77 -14.05
C GLU A 104 9.77 1.13 -12.91
N ILE A 105 9.61 0.51 -11.74
CA ILE A 105 10.53 0.70 -10.61
C ILE A 105 11.92 0.16 -10.95
N MET A 106 12.01 -0.98 -11.65
CA MET A 106 13.29 -1.51 -12.14
C MET A 106 13.98 -0.59 -13.15
N ARG A 107 13.23 0.15 -13.96
CA ARG A 107 13.82 1.14 -14.89
C ARG A 107 14.49 2.28 -14.11
N VAL A 108 13.91 2.69 -12.98
CA VAL A 108 14.47 3.72 -12.10
C VAL A 108 15.64 3.18 -11.26
N TYR A 109 15.50 1.95 -10.75
CA TYR A 109 16.48 1.29 -9.89
C TYR A 109 16.99 0.01 -10.55
N PRO A 110 17.84 0.11 -11.59
CA PRO A 110 18.29 -1.06 -12.35
C PRO A 110 19.12 -2.04 -11.52
N ASP A 111 19.79 -1.58 -10.46
CA ASP A 111 20.60 -2.44 -9.58
C ASP A 111 19.77 -3.20 -8.55
N ALA A 112 18.48 -2.88 -8.40
CA ALA A 112 17.63 -3.54 -7.44
C ALA A 112 17.26 -4.95 -7.91
N ILE A 113 17.23 -5.88 -6.96
CA ILE A 113 16.67 -7.23 -7.19
C ILE A 113 15.17 -7.23 -6.90
N VAL A 114 14.46 -8.19 -7.47
CA VAL A 114 13.02 -8.37 -7.27
C VAL A 114 12.79 -9.61 -6.42
N ILE A 115 12.13 -9.45 -5.28
CA ILE A 115 11.69 -10.56 -4.44
C ILE A 115 10.16 -10.64 -4.50
N ALA A 116 9.64 -11.70 -5.11
CA ALA A 116 8.22 -11.94 -5.23
C ALA A 116 7.78 -12.97 -4.19
N THR A 117 7.02 -12.52 -3.19
CA THR A 117 6.42 -13.46 -2.24
C THR A 117 5.25 -14.17 -2.87
N THR A 118 5.21 -15.49 -2.69
CA THR A 118 4.16 -16.37 -3.24
C THR A 118 3.62 -17.31 -2.17
N ARG A 119 2.44 -17.87 -2.44
CA ARG A 119 1.76 -18.91 -1.65
C ARG A 119 0.74 -19.61 -2.55
N ASP A 120 0.16 -20.69 -2.03
CA ASP A 120 -0.97 -21.37 -2.68
C ASP A 120 -2.12 -20.40 -3.05
N GLU A 121 -2.60 -20.51 -4.29
CA GLU A 121 -3.57 -19.59 -4.91
C GLU A 121 -4.92 -19.61 -4.19
N GLU A 122 -5.42 -20.80 -3.85
CA GLU A 122 -6.70 -20.96 -3.16
C GLU A 122 -6.62 -20.35 -1.74
N SER A 123 -5.54 -20.66 -1.01
CA SER A 123 -5.26 -20.09 0.31
C SER A 123 -5.12 -18.57 0.28
N TRP A 124 -4.47 -18.03 -0.76
CA TRP A 124 -4.36 -16.60 -0.99
C TRP A 124 -5.74 -15.98 -1.24
N TRP A 125 -6.55 -16.56 -2.12
CA TRP A 125 -7.87 -16.03 -2.47
C TRP A 125 -8.81 -16.00 -1.27
N ARG A 126 -8.82 -17.04 -0.42
CA ARG A 126 -9.56 -17.03 0.85
C ARG A 126 -9.13 -15.88 1.78
N SER A 127 -7.83 -15.59 1.86
CA SER A 127 -7.31 -14.46 2.65
C SER A 127 -7.69 -13.10 2.05
N MET A 128 -7.63 -13.00 0.72
CA MET A 128 -7.88 -11.77 -0.02
C MET A 128 -9.36 -11.40 -0.05
N SER A 129 -10.23 -12.36 -0.34
CA SER A 129 -11.70 -12.21 -0.30
C SER A 129 -12.19 -11.80 1.09
N HIS A 130 -11.64 -12.40 2.16
CA HIS A 130 -11.95 -12.00 3.52
C HIS A 130 -11.55 -10.53 3.78
N MET A 131 -10.35 -10.10 3.37
CA MET A 131 -9.91 -8.72 3.50
C MET A 131 -10.81 -7.74 2.73
N ASN A 132 -11.14 -8.08 1.48
CA ASN A 132 -12.06 -7.30 0.65
C ASN A 132 -13.45 -7.18 1.28
N SER A 133 -13.97 -8.25 1.89
CA SER A 133 -15.28 -8.23 2.54
C SER A 133 -15.34 -7.26 3.72
N MET A 134 -14.24 -7.11 4.48
CA MET A 134 -14.18 -6.16 5.60
C MET A 134 -14.25 -4.71 5.11
N VAL A 135 -13.53 -4.37 4.03
CA VAL A 135 -13.47 -3.00 3.50
C VAL A 135 -14.62 -2.65 2.57
N ALA A 136 -15.36 -3.63 2.05
CA ALA A 136 -16.55 -3.44 1.22
C ALA A 136 -17.85 -3.23 2.04
N THR A 137 -17.74 -3.06 3.35
CA THR A 137 -18.91 -2.90 4.23
C THR A 137 -19.65 -1.59 3.92
N TRP A 138 -20.95 -1.68 3.64
CA TRP A 138 -21.76 -0.58 3.07
C TRP A 138 -21.75 0.72 3.88
N TYR A 139 -21.66 0.65 5.21
CA TYR A 139 -21.69 1.82 6.09
C TYR A 139 -20.32 2.49 6.23
N LEU A 140 -19.22 1.84 5.83
CA LEU A 140 -17.88 2.39 6.02
C LEU A 140 -17.71 3.76 5.36
N PRO A 141 -18.08 3.97 4.09
CA PRO A 141 -17.97 5.29 3.45
C PRO A 141 -18.70 6.40 4.22
N LEU A 142 -19.88 6.10 4.79
CA LEU A 142 -20.65 7.06 5.60
C LEU A 142 -19.98 7.31 6.95
N ALA A 143 -19.49 6.25 7.60
CA ALA A 143 -18.84 6.35 8.90
C ALA A 143 -17.59 7.24 8.84
N VAL A 144 -16.80 7.16 7.77
CA VAL A 144 -15.51 7.85 7.66
C VAL A 144 -15.49 9.08 6.76
N MET A 145 -16.64 9.58 6.28
CA MET A 145 -16.69 10.64 5.24
C MET A 145 -16.00 11.96 5.61
N PHE A 146 -15.92 12.29 6.91
CA PHE A 146 -15.27 13.50 7.41
C PHE A 146 -13.77 13.31 7.70
N LEU A 147 -13.25 12.09 7.59
CA LEU A 147 -11.82 11.85 7.67
C LEU A 147 -11.18 12.21 6.32
N ARG A 148 -10.32 13.23 6.32
CA ARG A 148 -9.63 13.73 5.12
C ARG A 148 -8.93 12.61 4.31
N LYS A 149 -8.29 11.65 4.99
CA LYS A 149 -7.64 10.51 4.34
C LYS A 149 -8.62 9.51 3.73
N SER A 150 -9.84 9.42 4.25
CA SER A 150 -10.87 8.53 3.68
C SER A 150 -11.49 9.09 2.40
N GLN A 151 -11.47 10.42 2.22
CA GLN A 151 -11.97 11.06 1.01
C GLN A 151 -11.12 10.73 -0.23
N VAL A 152 -9.83 10.40 -0.06
CA VAL A 152 -8.97 9.98 -1.18
C VAL A 152 -9.15 8.52 -1.58
N TYR A 153 -9.75 7.69 -0.72
CA TYR A 153 -9.86 6.25 -0.94
C TYR A 153 -10.65 5.91 -2.21
N GLY A 154 -11.73 6.63 -2.51
CA GLY A 154 -12.50 6.42 -3.74
C GLY A 154 -11.67 6.71 -5.01
N VAL A 155 -10.88 7.78 -4.99
CA VAL A 155 -9.95 8.12 -6.07
C VAL A 155 -8.86 7.06 -6.18
N TRP A 156 -8.29 6.63 -5.06
CA TRP A 156 -7.29 5.57 -5.00
C TRP A 156 -7.81 4.29 -5.64
N MET A 157 -9.02 3.83 -5.27
CA MET A 157 -9.66 2.65 -5.82
C MET A 157 -9.87 2.75 -7.33
N LEU A 158 -10.33 3.92 -7.81
CA LEU A 158 -10.51 4.17 -9.24
C LEU A 158 -9.18 4.10 -10.00
N ARG A 159 -8.12 4.73 -9.47
CA ARG A 159 -6.79 4.73 -10.12
C ARG A 159 -6.16 3.34 -10.08
N PHE A 160 -6.24 2.64 -8.95
CA PHE A 160 -5.71 1.29 -8.82
C PHE A 160 -6.46 0.31 -9.72
N SER A 161 -7.79 0.44 -9.85
CA SER A 161 -8.59 -0.31 -10.82
C SER A 161 -8.10 -0.12 -12.26
N GLY A 162 -7.71 1.10 -12.63
CA GLY A 162 -7.08 1.39 -13.93
C GLY A 162 -5.74 0.67 -14.13
N VAL A 163 -4.89 0.60 -13.10
CA VAL A 163 -3.63 -0.16 -13.13
C VAL A 163 -3.89 -1.66 -13.24
N MET A 164 -4.86 -2.18 -12.49
CA MET A 164 -5.30 -3.57 -12.55
C MET A 164 -5.83 -3.94 -13.94
N GLN A 165 -6.65 -3.08 -14.54
CA GLN A 165 -7.18 -3.29 -15.88
C GLN A 165 -6.06 -3.30 -16.93
N TRP A 166 -5.08 -2.41 -16.77
CA TRP A 166 -3.91 -2.36 -17.64
C TRP A 166 -3.08 -3.65 -17.57
N ARG A 167 -2.77 -4.13 -16.36
CA ARG A 167 -1.90 -5.30 -16.11
C ARG A 167 -2.57 -6.65 -16.29
N TYR A 168 -3.75 -6.81 -15.73
CA TYR A 168 -4.41 -8.11 -15.53
C TYR A 168 -5.72 -8.25 -16.31
N LYS A 169 -6.08 -7.23 -17.11
CA LYS A 169 -7.35 -7.16 -17.85
C LYS A 169 -8.57 -7.39 -16.97
N SER A 170 -8.47 -6.91 -15.72
CA SER A 170 -9.52 -6.98 -14.71
C SER A 170 -9.53 -5.69 -13.91
N GLU A 171 -10.72 -5.13 -13.68
CA GLU A 171 -10.90 -3.92 -12.88
C GLU A 171 -10.74 -4.15 -11.37
N LYS A 172 -10.79 -5.41 -10.93
CA LYS A 172 -10.77 -5.81 -9.52
C LYS A 172 -9.86 -7.01 -9.30
N ILE A 173 -9.49 -7.23 -8.06
CA ILE A 173 -8.76 -8.43 -7.65
C ILE A 173 -9.75 -9.60 -7.65
N GLN A 174 -9.40 -10.64 -8.40
CA GLN A 174 -10.14 -11.89 -8.57
C GLN A 174 -9.26 -13.08 -8.16
N GLU A 175 -9.83 -14.28 -8.12
CA GLU A 175 -9.13 -15.51 -7.75
C GLU A 175 -7.87 -15.74 -8.60
N ASP A 176 -7.96 -15.50 -9.91
CA ASP A 176 -6.84 -15.70 -10.84
C ASP A 176 -5.79 -14.56 -10.86
N THR A 177 -5.99 -13.51 -10.05
CA THR A 177 -5.14 -12.32 -10.08
C THR A 177 -3.73 -12.62 -9.59
N LEU A 178 -3.56 -13.48 -8.59
CA LEU A 178 -2.23 -13.86 -8.12
C LEU A 178 -1.45 -14.52 -9.26
N ARG A 179 -2.04 -15.54 -9.90
CA ARG A 179 -1.43 -16.23 -11.03
C ARG A 179 -1.09 -15.29 -12.18
N LYS A 180 -2.00 -14.38 -12.56
CA LYS A 180 -1.76 -13.36 -13.59
C LYS A 180 -0.61 -12.42 -13.23
N HIS A 181 -0.54 -12.01 -11.95
CA HIS A 181 0.53 -11.16 -11.47
C HIS A 181 1.88 -11.88 -11.51
N GLU A 182 1.93 -13.12 -11.05
CA GLU A 182 3.17 -13.87 -11.09
C GLU A 182 3.64 -14.15 -12.53
N GLN A 183 2.71 -14.45 -13.44
CA GLN A 183 3.02 -14.59 -14.87
C GLN A 183 3.59 -13.28 -15.42
N HIS A 184 2.95 -12.15 -15.12
CA HIS A 184 3.44 -10.84 -15.53
C HIS A 184 4.86 -10.57 -15.04
N LEU A 185 5.22 -10.96 -13.81
CA LEU A 185 6.59 -10.83 -13.31
C LEU A 185 7.57 -11.70 -14.09
N ARG A 186 7.21 -12.96 -14.40
CA ARG A 186 8.04 -13.85 -15.21
C ARG A 186 8.27 -13.29 -16.62
N ASP A 187 7.27 -12.62 -17.18
CA ASP A 187 7.34 -12.07 -18.54
C ASP A 187 8.15 -10.76 -18.62
N THR A 188 8.25 -10.01 -17.53
CA THR A 188 8.77 -8.63 -17.54
C THR A 188 10.03 -8.41 -16.72
N VAL A 189 10.34 -9.30 -15.79
CA VAL A 189 11.53 -9.23 -14.95
C VAL A 189 12.55 -10.23 -15.47
N PRO A 190 13.80 -9.81 -15.75
CA PRO A 190 14.88 -10.74 -16.08
C PRO A 190 15.05 -11.80 -14.99
N SER A 191 15.14 -13.07 -15.40
CA SER A 191 15.15 -14.22 -14.47
C SER A 191 16.24 -14.16 -13.42
N GLU A 192 17.38 -13.56 -13.73
CA GLU A 192 18.53 -13.35 -12.86
C GLU A 192 18.30 -12.32 -11.75
N LYS A 193 17.25 -11.50 -11.88
CA LYS A 193 16.81 -10.52 -10.86
C LYS A 193 15.55 -10.95 -10.14
N LEU A 194 14.84 -11.98 -10.60
CA LEU A 194 13.56 -12.41 -10.03
C LEU A 194 13.74 -13.59 -9.08
N PHE A 195 13.49 -13.36 -7.80
CA PHE A 195 13.59 -14.35 -6.75
C PHE A 195 12.21 -14.65 -6.16
N TRP A 196 11.77 -15.90 -6.26
CA TRP A 196 10.56 -16.38 -5.60
C TRP A 196 10.87 -16.75 -4.16
N TYR A 197 10.04 -16.27 -3.23
CA TYR A 197 10.26 -16.49 -1.80
C TYR A 197 8.95 -16.80 -1.09
N ASN A 198 8.96 -17.81 -0.22
CA ASN A 198 7.86 -18.06 0.70
C ASN A 198 8.33 -17.72 2.11
N VAL A 199 7.61 -16.81 2.78
CA VAL A 199 7.95 -16.34 4.14
C VAL A 199 8.02 -17.47 5.17
N SER A 200 7.38 -18.62 4.93
CA SER A 200 7.49 -19.79 5.81
C SER A 200 8.89 -20.43 5.80
N GLN A 201 9.73 -20.08 4.82
CA GLN A 201 11.09 -20.62 4.71
C GLN A 201 12.08 -19.93 5.66
N GLY A 202 11.70 -18.81 6.29
CA GLY A 202 12.53 -18.12 7.28
C GLY A 202 13.76 -17.43 6.69
N TRP A 203 14.81 -17.27 7.50
CA TRP A 203 15.96 -16.44 7.17
C TRP A 203 16.83 -16.96 6.04
N GLU A 204 17.11 -18.26 6.01
CA GLU A 204 18.21 -18.80 5.19
C GLU A 204 18.07 -18.46 3.69
N PRO A 205 16.92 -18.72 3.02
CA PRO A 205 16.82 -18.41 1.59
C PRO A 205 16.81 -16.90 1.31
N LEU A 206 16.22 -16.11 2.20
CA LEU A 206 16.19 -14.65 2.06
C LEU A 206 17.59 -14.05 2.18
N CYS A 207 18.37 -14.53 3.15
CA CYS A 207 19.75 -14.09 3.35
C CYS A 207 20.66 -14.50 2.18
N GLN A 208 20.43 -15.68 1.61
CA GLN A 208 21.12 -16.15 0.41
C GLN A 208 20.81 -15.25 -0.81
N ILE A 209 19.55 -14.92 -1.07
CA ILE A 209 19.14 -14.01 -2.15
C ILE A 209 19.84 -12.64 -2.01
N LEU A 210 19.92 -12.13 -0.78
CA LEU A 210 20.47 -10.80 -0.50
C LEU A 210 22.00 -10.79 -0.35
N ASN A 211 22.63 -11.97 -0.31
CA ASN A 211 24.04 -12.17 0.00
C ASN A 211 24.47 -11.49 1.31
N VAL A 212 23.75 -11.79 2.39
CA VAL A 212 24.00 -11.26 3.75
C VAL A 212 24.04 -12.40 4.77
N PRO A 213 24.71 -12.24 5.93
CA PRO A 213 24.69 -13.25 6.98
C PRO A 213 23.29 -13.38 7.61
N VAL A 214 22.95 -14.59 8.06
CA VAL A 214 21.75 -14.86 8.85
C VAL A 214 21.87 -14.16 10.21
N PRO A 215 20.89 -13.34 10.61
CA PRO A 215 20.94 -12.65 11.90
C PRO A 215 20.59 -13.58 13.06
N ASP A 216 21.17 -13.33 14.24
CA ASP A 216 20.91 -14.09 15.48
C ASP A 216 19.64 -13.58 16.20
N ILE A 217 18.52 -13.53 15.46
CA ILE A 217 17.20 -13.21 16.01
C ILE A 217 16.13 -14.10 15.34
N PRO A 218 15.01 -14.40 16.00
CA PRO A 218 13.92 -15.16 15.38
C PRO A 218 13.39 -14.48 14.11
N PHE A 219 13.01 -15.29 13.10
CA PHE A 219 12.39 -14.76 11.90
C PHE A 219 11.06 -14.06 12.25
N PRO A 220 10.80 -12.84 11.75
CA PRO A 220 9.57 -12.13 12.07
C PRO A 220 8.36 -12.92 11.59
N HIS A 221 7.28 -12.89 12.39
CA HIS A 221 6.02 -13.55 12.05
C HIS A 221 4.88 -12.57 12.27
N ASN A 222 4.60 -11.71 11.28
CA ASN A 222 3.48 -10.79 11.34
C ASN A 222 2.18 -11.49 10.88
N ASN A 223 1.57 -12.25 11.80
CA ASN A 223 0.43 -13.13 11.51
C ASN A 223 -0.95 -12.54 11.91
N ASN A 224 -1.04 -11.24 12.18
CA ASN A 224 -2.23 -10.70 12.82
C ASN A 224 -3.34 -10.32 11.83
N LYS A 225 -4.28 -11.25 11.59
CA LYS A 225 -5.62 -10.90 11.09
C LYS A 225 -6.32 -9.86 11.98
N MET A 226 -6.03 -9.87 13.28
CA MET A 226 -6.54 -8.88 14.25
C MET A 226 -6.07 -7.45 13.97
N ASP A 227 -4.96 -7.25 13.26
CA ASP A 227 -4.47 -5.90 12.99
C ASP A 227 -5.28 -5.20 11.90
N ALA A 228 -5.77 -5.93 10.89
CA ALA A 228 -6.66 -5.36 9.88
C ALA A 228 -8.02 -4.95 10.48
N SER A 229 -8.63 -5.83 11.30
CA SER A 229 -9.89 -5.50 11.97
C SER A 229 -9.74 -4.37 12.99
N LYS A 230 -8.60 -4.30 13.68
CA LYS A 230 -8.26 -3.16 14.55
C LYS A 230 -8.15 -1.86 13.75
N VAL A 231 -7.44 -1.84 12.63
CA VAL A 231 -7.33 -0.64 11.77
C VAL A 231 -8.71 -0.18 11.28
N VAL A 232 -9.57 -1.10 10.84
CA VAL A 232 -10.95 -0.77 10.44
C VAL A 232 -11.72 -0.18 11.62
N ARG A 233 -11.66 -0.81 12.79
CA ARG A 233 -12.32 -0.34 14.01
C ARG A 233 -11.85 1.06 14.42
N ASP A 234 -10.55 1.31 14.41
CA ASP A 234 -9.97 2.59 14.81
C ASP A 234 -10.41 3.72 13.84
N HIS A 235 -10.54 3.42 12.53
CA HIS A 235 -11.12 4.35 11.55
C HIS A 235 -12.60 4.60 11.79
N VAL A 236 -13.38 3.56 12.11
CA VAL A 236 -14.82 3.71 12.43
C VAL A 236 -15.00 4.58 13.68
N ILE A 237 -14.21 4.35 14.74
CA ILE A 237 -14.26 5.17 15.97
C ILE A 237 -13.93 6.63 15.65
N ALA A 238 -12.85 6.90 14.90
CA ALA A 238 -12.47 8.26 14.50
C ALA A 238 -13.57 8.93 13.65
N GLY A 239 -14.22 8.16 12.78
CA GLY A 239 -15.37 8.59 12.00
C GLY A 239 -16.57 8.99 12.86
N ILE A 240 -16.94 8.15 13.83
CA ILE A 240 -18.01 8.44 14.80
C ILE A 240 -17.70 9.70 15.60
N MET A 241 -16.46 9.87 16.08
CA MET A 241 -16.04 11.08 16.80
C MET A 241 -16.15 12.34 15.93
N SER A 242 -15.84 12.23 14.64
CA SER A 242 -15.99 13.32 13.68
C SER A 242 -17.46 13.68 13.45
N TRP A 243 -18.35 12.68 13.40
CA TRP A 243 -19.80 12.90 13.34
C TRP A 243 -20.33 13.60 14.59
N ILE A 244 -19.92 13.16 15.79
CA ILE A 244 -20.30 13.81 17.05
C ILE A 244 -19.90 15.29 17.02
N PHE A 245 -18.68 15.60 16.57
CA PHE A 245 -18.20 16.97 16.43
C PHE A 245 -19.03 17.82 15.45
N VAL A 246 -19.33 17.28 14.26
CA VAL A 246 -20.15 17.96 13.23
C VAL A 246 -21.56 18.23 13.75
N LEU A 247 -22.22 17.21 14.32
CA LEU A 247 -23.58 17.34 14.86
C LEU A 247 -23.64 18.31 16.05
N SER A 248 -22.62 18.29 16.92
CA SER A 248 -22.54 19.23 18.05
C SER A 248 -22.39 20.66 17.55
N THR A 249 -21.51 20.90 16.57
CA THR A 249 -21.32 22.23 15.96
C THR A 249 -22.61 22.75 15.33
N PHE A 250 -23.34 21.88 14.62
CA PHE A 250 -24.62 22.23 14.02
C PHE A 250 -25.70 22.54 15.07
N ALA A 251 -25.77 21.74 16.14
CA ALA A 251 -26.71 21.96 17.25
C ALA A 251 -26.43 23.29 17.98
N VAL A 252 -25.16 23.62 18.23
CA VAL A 252 -24.76 24.92 18.79
C VAL A 252 -25.14 26.07 17.86
N GLY A 253 -24.92 25.93 16.55
CA GLY A 253 -25.32 26.92 15.56
C GLY A 253 -26.84 27.16 15.52
N ILE A 254 -27.64 26.09 15.56
CA ILE A 254 -29.10 26.20 15.66
C ILE A 254 -29.50 26.90 16.95
N TRP A 255 -28.91 26.53 18.09
CA TRP A 255 -29.21 27.15 19.38
C TRP A 255 -28.92 28.65 19.38
N PHE A 256 -27.78 29.08 18.83
CA PHE A 256 -27.46 30.51 18.66
C PHE A 256 -28.47 31.22 17.75
N LEU A 257 -28.82 30.61 16.61
CA LEU A 257 -29.80 31.18 15.68
C LEU A 257 -31.17 31.33 16.33
N MET A 258 -31.64 30.31 17.06
CA MET A 258 -32.92 30.35 17.77
C MET A 258 -32.93 31.43 18.86
N ASN A 259 -31.85 31.58 19.61
CA ASN A 259 -31.74 32.63 20.63
C ASN A 259 -31.65 34.02 20.02
N TRP A 260 -30.94 34.18 18.91
CA TRP A 260 -30.90 35.44 18.17
C TRP A 260 -32.29 35.81 17.65
N CYS A 261 -33.01 34.88 17.01
CA CYS A 261 -34.38 35.13 16.55
C CYS A 261 -35.31 35.53 17.71
N ARG A 262 -35.18 34.87 18.88
CA ARG A 262 -35.95 35.22 20.09
C ARG A 262 -35.60 36.58 20.67
N GLN A 263 -34.43 37.15 20.42
CA GLN A 263 -34.07 38.47 20.93
C GLN A 263 -34.53 39.61 20.02
N TYR A 264 -34.62 39.37 18.71
CA TYR A 264 -34.86 40.43 17.72
C TYR A 264 -36.24 40.36 17.03
N PHE A 265 -36.96 39.25 17.15
CA PHE A 265 -38.26 39.05 16.50
C PHE A 265 -39.38 38.61 17.47
N SER A 266 -39.18 38.75 18.78
CA SER A 266 -40.23 38.64 19.81
C SER A 266 -40.69 40.01 20.28
#